data_AF-A0A110B006-F1
#
_entry.id   AF-A0A110B006-F1
#
_cell.length_a   1.000
_cell.length_b   1.000
_cell.length_c   1.000
_cell.angle_alpha   90.00
_cell.angle_beta   90.00
_cell.angle_gamma   90.00
#
_symmetry.space_group_name_H-M   'P 1'
#
loop_
_entity.id
_entity.type
_entity.pdbx_description
1 polymer ?
#
loop_
_entity_poly.entity_id
_entity_poly.type
_entity_poly.pdbx_seq_one_letter_code
_entity_poly.pdbx_strand_id
1 'polypeptide(L)'
;MDLPGEDKAAIALANERGRSVATNNFDLELFFELTPDLLCVAGFDGYFKKINPAVSKLLGYTDEELFSAPINHFVHPEDQNITQQNREKLLRIFHC
;
A
#
# COMPACT_ATOMS: atom_id res chain seq x y z
N MET A 1 33.91 33.47 36.94
CA MET A 1 34.88 32.78 36.06
C MET A 1 34.03 31.91 35.17
N ASP A 2 33.53 32.51 34.09
CA ASP A 2 32.46 31.96 33.27
C ASP A 2 32.96 30.77 32.41
N LEU A 3 32.14 29.73 32.34
CA LEU A 3 32.35 28.52 31.54
C LEU A 3 32.05 28.82 30.07
N PRO A 4 32.92 28.45 29.10
CA PRO A 4 32.59 28.52 27.69
C PRO A 4 32.34 27.12 27.09
N GLY A 5 31.15 26.98 26.49
CA GLY A 5 31.05 26.54 25.11
C GLY A 5 31.00 25.04 24.85
N GLU A 6 29.87 24.41 25.16
CA GLU A 6 29.43 23.24 24.41
C GLU A 6 29.21 23.64 22.95
N ASP A 7 30.02 23.08 22.07
CA ASP A 7 30.04 23.34 20.63
C ASP A 7 28.75 22.80 19.99
N LYS A 8 27.71 23.64 19.94
CA LYS A 8 26.42 23.39 19.26
C LYS A 8 26.56 23.24 17.73
N ALA A 9 27.77 23.19 17.20
CA ALA A 9 28.09 23.09 15.78
C ALA A 9 27.89 21.68 15.18
N ALA A 10 27.82 20.61 15.99
CA ALA A 10 27.72 19.24 15.48
C ALA A 10 26.30 18.79 15.10
N ILE A 11 25.25 19.53 15.50
CA ILE A 11 23.85 19.16 15.21
C ILE A 11 23.32 19.84 13.93
N ALA A 12 24.10 20.72 13.29
CA ALA A 12 23.62 21.60 12.22
C ALA A 12 24.09 21.26 10.80
N LEU A 13 24.72 20.10 10.53
CA LEU A 13 25.36 19.83 9.22
C LEU A 13 24.81 18.64 8.43
N ALA A 14 23.51 18.38 8.53
CA ALA A 14 22.79 17.55 7.55
C ALA A 14 21.42 18.13 7.14
N ASN A 15 21.21 19.44 7.33
CA ASN A 15 19.92 20.09 7.06
C ASN A 15 19.96 21.03 5.83
N GLU A 16 20.76 20.75 4.80
CA GLU A 16 20.88 21.67 3.65
C GLU A 16 21.15 20.97 2.30
N ARG A 17 20.42 19.90 1.96
CA ARG A 17 20.34 19.44 0.56
C ARG A 17 18.89 19.18 0.16
N GLY A 18 18.30 20.20 -0.45
CA GLY A 18 17.08 20.07 -1.23
C GLY A 18 15.81 20.10 -0.40
N ARG A 19 15.49 21.26 0.19
CA ARG A 19 14.08 21.61 0.41
C ARG A 19 13.48 21.88 -0.97
N SER A 20 13.25 20.82 -1.73
CA SER A 20 12.41 20.85 -2.91
C SER A 20 11.08 21.41 -2.45
N VAL A 21 10.56 22.37 -3.20
CA VAL A 21 9.24 22.98 -3.01
C VAL A 21 8.27 21.92 -2.52
N ALA A 22 7.60 22.17 -1.38
CA ALA A 22 6.48 21.36 -0.94
C ALA A 22 5.36 21.49 -1.98
N THR A 23 5.47 20.73 -3.08
CA THR A 23 4.30 20.24 -3.77
C THR A 23 3.51 19.51 -2.70
N ASN A 24 2.22 19.85 -2.53
CA ASN A 24 1.25 18.97 -1.86
C ASN A 24 1.14 17.67 -2.67
N ASN A 25 2.22 16.89 -2.69
CA ASN A 25 2.30 15.62 -3.37
C ASN A 25 1.77 14.64 -2.34
N PHE A 26 0.49 14.29 -2.47
CA PHE A 26 -0.12 13.27 -1.66
C PHE A 26 0.72 11.99 -1.81
N ASP A 27 1.30 11.52 -0.71
CA ASP A 27 2.09 10.30 -0.70
C ASP A 27 1.14 9.11 -0.72
N LEU A 28 0.85 8.63 -1.93
CA LEU A 28 -0.02 7.48 -2.15
C LEU A 28 0.55 6.21 -1.50
N GLU A 29 1.86 6.09 -1.39
CA GLU A 29 2.50 4.93 -0.78
C GLU A 29 2.23 4.93 0.73
N LEU A 30 2.47 6.06 1.38
CA LEU A 30 2.15 6.24 2.80
C LEU A 30 0.66 6.06 3.09
N PHE A 31 -0.22 6.61 2.25
CA PHE A 31 -1.66 6.41 2.39
C PHE A 31 -2.05 4.94 2.25
N PHE A 32 -1.50 4.25 1.24
CA PHE A 32 -1.76 2.84 0.99
C PHE A 32 -1.32 1.98 2.18
N GLU A 33 -0.14 2.25 2.76
CA GLU A 33 0.38 1.51 3.91
C GLU A 33 -0.37 1.76 5.22
N LEU A 34 -0.79 3.01 5.48
CA LEU A 34 -1.33 3.42 6.78
C LEU A 34 -2.85 3.35 6.88
N THR A 35 -3.58 3.28 5.78
CA THR A 35 -5.04 3.25 5.81
C THR A 35 -5.58 1.96 6.46
N PRO A 36 -6.61 2.04 7.32
CA PRO A 36 -7.24 0.87 7.94
C PRO A 36 -8.15 0.09 6.97
N ASP A 37 -8.53 0.70 5.85
CA ASP A 37 -9.33 0.02 4.83
C ASP A 37 -8.52 -1.06 4.12
N LEU A 38 -9.21 -2.13 3.70
CA LEU A 38 -8.58 -3.21 2.95
C LEU A 38 -8.26 -2.76 1.53
N LEU A 39 -6.99 -2.47 1.27
CA LEU A 39 -6.53 -2.08 -0.06
C LEU A 39 -5.71 -3.18 -0.71
N CYS A 40 -5.99 -3.41 -1.98
CA CYS A 40 -5.19 -4.29 -2.81
C CYS A 40 -5.10 -3.79 -4.25
N VAL A 41 -4.05 -4.22 -4.93
CA VAL A 41 -3.92 -4.14 -6.39
C VAL A 41 -4.12 -5.54 -6.93
N ALA A 42 -5.14 -5.72 -7.77
CA ALA A 42 -5.44 -7.00 -8.40
C ALA A 42 -4.88 -7.04 -9.83
N GLY A 43 -4.22 -8.14 -10.18
CA GLY A 43 -3.78 -8.39 -11.56
C GLY A 43 -4.94 -8.80 -12.47
N PHE A 44 -4.74 -8.67 -13.78
CA PHE A 44 -5.69 -9.16 -14.79
C PHE A 44 -5.81 -10.71 -14.80
N ASP A 45 -4.83 -11.41 -14.22
CA ASP A 45 -4.85 -12.86 -13.95
C ASP A 45 -5.73 -13.26 -12.76
N GLY A 46 -6.17 -12.31 -11.94
CA GLY A 46 -7.05 -12.55 -10.80
C GLY A 46 -6.32 -12.80 -9.49
N TYR A 47 -5.01 -12.55 -9.45
CA TYR A 47 -4.19 -12.67 -8.25
C TYR A 47 -3.91 -11.30 -7.64
N PHE A 48 -3.70 -11.26 -6.32
CA PHE A 48 -3.17 -10.07 -5.66
C PHE A 48 -1.76 -9.75 -6.22
N LYS A 49 -1.48 -8.47 -6.43
CA LYS A 49 -0.16 -7.95 -6.84
C LYS A 49 0.46 -7.06 -5.76
N LYS A 50 -0.39 -6.44 -4.95
CA LYS A 50 -0.01 -5.68 -3.77
C LYS A 50 -1.18 -5.69 -2.79
N ILE A 51 -0.90 -5.74 -1.50
CA ILE A 51 -1.87 -5.58 -0.43
C ILE A 51 -1.29 -4.62 0.60
N ASN A 52 -2.13 -3.91 1.35
CA ASN A 52 -1.68 -3.18 2.52
C ASN A 52 -1.68 -4.08 3.77
N PRO A 53 -1.00 -3.68 4.86
CA PRO A 53 -0.94 -4.48 6.09
C PRO A 53 -2.31 -4.74 6.73
N ALA A 54 -3.34 -3.93 6.42
CA ALA A 54 -4.69 -4.16 6.93
C ALA A 54 -5.30 -5.47 6.42
N VAL A 55 -5.01 -5.86 5.17
CA VAL A 55 -5.55 -7.09 4.55
C VAL A 55 -5.07 -8.34 5.29
N SER A 56 -3.75 -8.53 5.43
CA SER A 56 -3.22 -9.72 6.10
C SER A 56 -3.61 -9.77 7.58
N LYS A 57 -3.57 -8.61 8.28
CA LYS A 57 -3.98 -8.54 9.68
C LYS A 57 -5.45 -8.86 9.92
N LEU A 58 -6.36 -8.35 9.08
CA LEU A 58 -7.79 -8.53 9.30
C LEU A 58 -8.26 -9.93 8.87
N LEU A 59 -7.77 -10.42 7.72
CA LEU A 59 -8.17 -11.73 7.20
C LEU A 59 -7.44 -12.89 7.91
N GLY A 60 -6.29 -12.62 8.54
CA GLY A 60 -5.54 -13.61 9.32
C GLY A 60 -4.65 -14.54 8.48
N TYR A 61 -4.37 -14.17 7.23
CA TYR A 61 -3.47 -14.89 6.33
C TYR A 61 -2.10 -14.22 6.26
N THR A 62 -1.06 -14.98 5.95
CA THR A 62 0.22 -14.37 5.59
C THR A 62 0.16 -13.77 4.19
N ASP A 63 1.07 -12.85 3.91
CA ASP A 63 1.19 -12.25 2.59
C ASP A 63 1.46 -13.34 1.53
N GLU A 64 2.31 -14.32 1.83
CA GLU A 64 2.61 -15.44 0.92
C GLU A 64 1.37 -16.27 0.58
N GLU A 65 0.52 -16.57 1.58
CA GLU A 65 -0.73 -17.31 1.37
C GLU A 65 -1.66 -16.52 0.45
N LEU A 66 -1.83 -15.22 0.71
CA LEU A 66 -2.67 -14.33 -0.10
C LEU A 66 -2.17 -14.25 -1.54
N PHE A 67 -0.86 -14.15 -1.76
CA PHE A 67 -0.29 -14.10 -3.11
C PHE A 67 -0.28 -15.45 -3.83
N SER A 68 -0.43 -16.58 -3.11
CA SER A 68 -0.37 -17.93 -3.69
C SER A 68 -1.64 -18.39 -4.39
N ALA A 69 -2.79 -17.75 -4.11
CA ALA A 69 -4.09 -18.17 -4.62
C ALA A 69 -4.82 -17.00 -5.32
N PRO A 70 -5.74 -17.30 -6.27
CA PRO A 70 -6.55 -16.27 -6.89
C PRO A 70 -7.47 -15.62 -5.84
N ILE A 71 -7.75 -14.32 -6.01
CA ILE A 71 -8.56 -13.52 -5.06
C ILE A 71 -9.90 -14.19 -4.75
N ASN A 72 -10.52 -14.81 -5.76
CA ASN A 72 -11.82 -15.47 -5.63
C ASN A 72 -11.82 -16.67 -4.66
N HIS A 73 -10.64 -17.25 -4.35
CA HIS A 73 -10.50 -18.29 -3.33
C HIS A 73 -10.87 -17.80 -1.92
N PHE A 74 -10.57 -16.53 -1.63
CA PHE A 74 -10.81 -15.91 -0.32
C PHE A 74 -12.21 -15.28 -0.20
N VAL A 75 -12.98 -15.27 -1.28
CA VAL A 75 -14.36 -14.76 -1.32
C VAL A 75 -15.30 -15.85 -0.79
N HIS A 76 -16.29 -15.45 0.00
CA HIS A 76 -17.32 -16.35 0.51
C HIS A 76 -17.99 -17.12 -0.65
N PRO A 77 -18.24 -18.44 -0.54
CA PRO A 77 -18.70 -19.26 -1.67
C PRO A 77 -19.95 -18.74 -2.39
N GLU A 78 -20.88 -18.13 -1.65
CA GLU A 78 -22.11 -17.56 -2.22
C GLU A 78 -21.84 -16.32 -3.10
N ASP A 79 -20.76 -15.60 -2.84
CA ASP A 79 -20.41 -14.34 -3.51
C ASP A 79 -19.37 -14.53 -4.62
N GLN A 80 -18.75 -15.70 -4.72
CA GLN A 80 -17.69 -16.00 -5.70
C GLN A 80 -18.16 -15.76 -7.15
N ASN A 81 -19.38 -16.21 -7.47
CA ASN A 81 -19.88 -16.11 -8.83
C ASN A 81 -20.16 -14.65 -9.21
N ILE A 82 -20.83 -13.89 -8.33
CA ILE A 82 -21.17 -12.48 -8.57
C ILE A 82 -19.90 -11.63 -8.64
N THR A 83 -18.94 -11.88 -7.76
CA THR A 83 -17.64 -11.19 -7.74
C THR A 83 -16.87 -11.42 -9.05
N GLN A 84 -16.76 -12.68 -9.47
CA GLN A 84 -16.08 -13.05 -10.71
C GLN A 84 -16.74 -12.41 -11.94
N GLN A 85 -18.07 -12.45 -12.05
CA GLN A 85 -18.80 -11.81 -13.16
C GLN A 85 -18.56 -10.30 -13.21
N ASN A 86 -18.56 -9.62 -12.07
CA ASN A 86 -18.31 -8.18 -12.02
C ASN A 86 -16.87 -7.85 -12.41
N ARG A 87 -15.91 -8.67 -11.98
CA ARG A 87 -14.52 -8.54 -12.42
C ARG A 87 -14.37 -8.69 -13.93
N GLU A 88 -15.02 -9.69 -14.53
CA GLU A 88 -14.97 -9.89 -15.99
C GLU A 88 -15.51 -8.69 -16.78
N LYS A 89 -16.55 -8.01 -16.27
CA LYS A 89 -17.07 -6.79 -16.91
C LYS A 89 -16.00 -5.69 -16.98
N LEU A 90 -15.20 -5.53 -15.94
CA LEU A 90 -14.10 -4.54 -15.91
C LEU A 90 -13.01 -4.87 -16.94
N LEU A 91 -12.70 -6.16 -17.15
CA LEU A 91 -11.66 -6.61 -18.09
C LEU A 91 -12.06 -6.45 -19.56
N ARG A 92 -13.36 -6.50 -19.87
CA ARG A 92 -13.88 -6.37 -21.24
C ARG A 92 -13.63 -4.98 -21.84
N ILE A 93 -13.39 -3.96 -21.01
CA ILE A 93 -13.17 -2.58 -21.47
C ILE A 93 -11.81 -2.42 -22.18
N PHE A 94 -10.84 -3.28 -21.90
CA PHE A 94 -9.46 -3.18 -22.42
C PHE A 94 -9.21 -3.97 -23.72
N HIS A 95 -10.24 -4.51 -24.36
CA HIS A 95 -10.15 -5.30 -25.60
C HIS A 95 -10.51 -4.50 -26.89
N CYS A 96 -10.20 -3.21 -26.94
CA CYS A 96 -10.31 -2.41 -28.18
C CYS A 96 -9.07 -2.60 -29.04
#